data_AF-A0A7L3R9H9-F1
#
_entry.id   AF-A0A7L3R9H9-F1
#
_cell.length_a   1.000
_cell.length_b   1.000
_cell.length_c   1.000
_cell.angle_alpha   90.00
_cell.angle_beta   90.00
_cell.angle_gamma   90.00
#
_symmetry.space_group_name_H-M   'P 1'
#
loop_
_entity.id
_entity.type
_entity.pdbx_description
1 polymer ?
#
loop_
_entity_poly.entity_id
_entity_poly.type
_entity_poly.pdbx_seq_one_letter_code
_entity_poly.pdbx_strand_id
1 'polypeptide(L)' 'MDVYRKRMEIMLQDMFGEDCVSSKDDSVLCITVDGKTANISLDTRTVDCEPGSEDDESLREMVELAAQRLYDALSPVY' A
#
# COMPACT_ATOMS: atom_id res chain seq x y z
N MET A 1 15.69 1.31 0.30
CA MET A 1 14.23 1.30 0.57
C MET A 1 13.49 2.31 -0.29
N ASP A 2 14.10 3.44 -0.66
CA ASP A 2 13.45 4.53 -1.42
C ASP A 2 12.89 4.13 -2.78
N VAL A 3 13.57 3.24 -3.52
CA VAL A 3 13.09 2.77 -4.83
C VAL A 3 11.81 1.95 -4.67
N TYR A 4 11.75 1.09 -3.65
CA TYR A 4 10.58 0.28 -3.35
C TYR A 4 9.40 1.17 -2.96
N ARG A 5 9.62 2.11 -2.03
CA ARG A 5 8.62 3.11 -1.63
C ARG A 5 8.07 3.88 -2.84
N LYS A 6 8.96 4.49 -3.62
CA LYS A 6 8.55 5.35 -4.73
C LYS A 6 7.79 4.56 -5.80
N ARG A 7 8.19 3.32 -6.08
CA ARG A 7 7.45 2.46 -6.99
C ARG A 7 6.11 2.00 -6.42
N MET A 8 6.04 1.76 -5.11
CA MET A 8 4.78 1.42 -4.43
C MET A 8 3.81 2.58 -4.54
N GLU A 9 4.26 3.78 -4.21
CA GLU A 9 3.46 5.00 -4.27
C GLU A 9 2.90 5.17 -5.69
N ILE A 10 3.75 5.14 -6.72
CA ILE A 10 3.31 5.24 -8.12
C ILE A 10 2.30 4.14 -8.49
N MET A 11 2.54 2.89 -8.08
CA MET A 11 1.65 1.78 -8.39
C MET A 11 0.29 1.93 -7.72
N LEU A 12 0.26 2.29 -6.44
CA LEU A 12 -0.98 2.53 -5.71
C LEU A 12 -1.73 3.75 -6.27
N GLN A 13 -1.01 4.80 -6.64
CA GLN A 13 -1.59 5.98 -7.29
C GLN A 13 -2.20 5.65 -8.67
N ASP A 14 -1.58 4.75 -9.43
CA ASP A 14 -2.14 4.28 -10.72
C ASP A 14 -3.40 3.43 -10.51
N MET A 15 -3.44 2.61 -9.44
CA MET A 15 -4.58 1.74 -9.12
C MET A 15 -5.76 2.50 -8.49
N PHE A 16 -5.49 3.38 -7.53
CA PHE A 16 -6.51 4.03 -6.70
C PHE A 16 -6.69 5.53 -6.99
N GLY A 17 -5.71 6.17 -7.62
CA GLY A 17 -5.67 7.60 -7.86
C GLY A 17 -4.67 8.34 -6.96
N GLU A 18 -4.05 9.40 -7.48
CA GLU A 18 -3.08 10.22 -6.75
C GLU A 18 -3.67 10.88 -5.48
N ASP A 19 -4.95 11.24 -5.51
CA ASP A 19 -5.65 11.88 -4.38
C ASP A 19 -5.96 10.89 -3.24
N CYS A 20 -6.06 9.60 -3.56
CA CYS A 20 -6.37 8.54 -2.60
C CYS A 20 -5.14 8.05 -1.85
N VAL A 21 -3.92 8.31 -2.33
CA VAL A 21 -2.69 7.79 -1.75
C VAL A 21 -1.89 8.92 -1.11
N SER A 22 -1.55 8.76 0.17
CA SER A 22 -0.78 9.74 0.93
C SER A 22 0.31 9.06 1.75
N SER A 23 1.49 9.68 1.86
CA SER A 23 2.56 9.17 2.73
C SER A 23 2.34 9.66 4.16
N LYS A 24 2.11 8.73 5.11
CA LYS A 24 1.93 9.06 6.53
C LYS A 24 3.28 9.15 7.25
N ASP A 25 4.17 8.21 6.98
CA ASP A 25 5.51 8.11 7.55
C ASP A 25 6.52 7.74 6.46
N ASP A 26 7.81 7.76 6.80
CA ASP A 26 8.88 7.42 5.83
C ASP A 26 8.74 5.99 5.28
N SER A 27 8.15 5.09 6.09
CA SER A 27 7.91 3.69 5.76
C SER A 27 6.43 3.31 5.65
N VAL A 28 5.48 4.26 5.73
CA VAL A 28 4.03 3.93 5.72
C VAL A 28 3.28 4.77 4.69
N LEU A 29 2.54 4.09 3.82
CA LEU A 29 1.60 4.71 2.89
C LEU A 29 0.17 4.48 3.36
N CYS A 30 -0.64 5.53 3.28
CA CYS A 30 -2.08 5.54 3.49
C CYS A 30 -2.80 5.53 2.15
N ILE A 31 -3.83 4.70 2.05
CA ILE A 31 -4.72 4.60 0.90
C ILE A 31 -6.13 4.83 1.42
N THR A 32 -6.77 5.92 1.02
CA THR A 32 -8.15 6.25 1.40
C THR A 32 -9.06 6.18 0.19
N VAL A 33 -10.01 5.24 0.19
CA VAL A 33 -10.97 5.02 -0.90
C VAL A 33 -12.37 5.00 -0.31
N ASP A 34 -13.27 5.84 -0.81
CA ASP A 34 -14.68 5.89 -0.36
C ASP A 34 -14.84 6.09 1.16
N GLY A 35 -13.92 6.85 1.78
CA GLY A 35 -13.90 7.10 3.23
C GLY A 35 -13.25 6.00 4.06
N LYS A 36 -12.74 4.95 3.44
CA LYS A 36 -12.08 3.80 4.08
C LYS A 36 -10.59 3.92 3.92
N THR A 37 -9.83 3.73 5.00
CA THR A 37 -8.38 3.96 5.00
C THR A 37 -7.63 2.69 5.33
N ALA A 38 -6.69 2.33 4.45
CA ALA A 38 -5.74 1.25 4.62
C ALA A 38 -4.31 1.80 4.70
N ASN A 39 -3.51 1.20 5.58
CA ASN A 39 -2.15 1.61 5.90
C ASN A 39 -1.20 0.48 5.59
N ILE A 40 -0.35 0.64 4.57
CA ILE A 40 0.70 -0.34 4.24
C ILE A 40 2.03 0.10 4.84
N SER A 41 2.59 -0.76 5.69
CA SER A 41 3.97 -0.63 6.15
C SER A 41 4.90 -1.23 5.11
N LEU A 42 5.83 -0.45 4.57
CA LEU A 42 6.80 -0.89 3.56
C LEU A 42 7.93 -1.73 4.14
N ASP A 43 8.22 -1.59 5.44
CA ASP A 43 9.21 -2.39 6.18
C ASP A 43 8.72 -3.82 6.40
N THR A 44 7.50 -3.96 6.92
CA THR A 44 6.90 -5.27 7.25
C THR A 44 6.06 -5.83 6.12
N ARG A 45 5.65 -4.99 5.16
CA ARG A 45 4.70 -5.29 4.06
C ARG A 45 3.31 -5.70 4.55
N THR A 46 2.95 -5.27 5.76
CA THR A 46 1.66 -5.57 6.38
C THR A 46 0.70 -4.42 6.15
N VAL A 47 -0.53 -4.75 5.77
CA VAL A 47 -1.62 -3.78 5.63
C VAL A 47 -2.50 -3.81 6.87
N ASP A 48 -2.73 -2.63 7.44
CA ASP A 48 -3.62 -2.41 8.59
C ASP A 48 -4.78 -1.51 8.15
N CYS A 49 -6.01 -1.82 8.53
CA CYS A 49 -7.18 -1.01 8.18
C CYS A 49 -7.62 -0.19 9.38
N GLU A 50 -7.90 1.10 9.18
CA GLU A 50 -8.40 1.95 10.26
C GLU A 50 -9.82 1.54 10.70
N PRO A 51 -10.19 1.78 11.97
CA PRO A 51 -11.51 1.43 12.50
C PRO A 51 -12.63 2.04 11.66
N GLY A 52 -13.58 1.20 11.23
CA GLY A 52 -14.62 1.56 10.25
C GLY A 52 -14.31 1.18 8.79
N SER A 53 -13.12 0.65 8.53
CA SER A 53 -12.72 0.04 7.23
C SER A 53 -12.57 -1.49 7.32
N GLU A 54 -13.03 -2.08 8.43
CA GLU A 54 -12.87 -3.52 8.75
C GLU A 54 -13.63 -4.43 7.79
N ASP A 55 -14.72 -3.94 7.18
CA ASP A 55 -15.50 -4.64 6.17
C ASP A 55 -14.82 -4.67 4.78
N ASP A 56 -13.70 -3.96 4.59
CA ASP A 56 -13.00 -3.88 3.31
C ASP A 56 -11.74 -4.74 3.26
N GLU A 57 -11.93 -6.03 3.54
CA GLU A 57 -10.93 -7.06 3.26
C GLU A 57 -10.41 -6.97 1.82
N SER A 58 -11.28 -6.63 0.85
CA SER A 58 -10.86 -6.49 -0.56
C SER A 58 -9.83 -5.38 -0.79
N LEU A 59 -9.96 -4.22 -0.12
CA LEU A 59 -8.98 -3.14 -0.23
C LEU A 59 -7.65 -3.59 0.38
N ARG A 60 -7.73 -4.19 1.58
CA ARG A 60 -6.56 -4.71 2.29
C ARG A 60 -5.80 -5.74 1.46
N GLU A 61 -6.50 -6.76 0.95
CA GLU A 61 -5.93 -7.81 0.12
C GLU A 61 -5.30 -7.26 -1.16
N MET A 62 -5.95 -6.28 -1.82
CA MET A 62 -5.38 -5.64 -3.00
C MET A 62 -4.06 -4.92 -2.70
N VAL A 63 -4.02 -4.13 -1.63
CA VAL A 63 -2.82 -3.40 -1.23
C VAL A 63 -1.71 -4.36 -0.81
N GLU A 64 -2.05 -5.43 -0.08
CA GLU A 64 -1.10 -6.45 0.36
C GLU A 64 -0.50 -7.21 -0.83
N LEU A 65 -1.35 -7.61 -1.80
CA LEU A 65 -0.91 -8.26 -3.03
C LEU A 65 -0.04 -7.34 -3.90
N ALA A 66 -0.39 -6.06 -4.03
CA ALA A 66 0.42 -5.08 -4.74
C ALA A 66 1.80 -4.96 -4.08
N ALA A 67 1.83 -4.90 -2.75
CA ALA A 67 3.07 -4.82 -1.99
C ALA A 67 3.95 -6.05 -2.18
N GLN A 68 3.37 -7.24 -2.06
CA GLN A 68 4.04 -8.51 -2.27
C GLN A 68 4.63 -8.61 -3.68
N ARG A 69 3.83 -8.28 -4.71
CA ARG A 69 4.25 -8.38 -6.12
C ARG A 69 5.38 -7.40 -6.45
N LEU A 70 5.27 -6.17 -5.96
CA LEU A 70 6.32 -5.19 -6.18
C LEU A 70 7.62 -5.59 -5.49
N TYR A 71 7.52 -6.16 -4.29
CA TYR A 71 8.69 -6.62 -3.54
C TYR A 71 9.38 -7.79 -4.24
N ASP A 72 8.61 -8.74 -4.75
CA ASP A 72 9.10 -9.87 -5.53
C ASP A 72 9.77 -9.39 -6.83
N ALA A 73 9.16 -8.45 -7.54
CA ALA A 73 9.74 -7.87 -8.76
C ALA A 73 11.03 -7.07 -8.52
N LEU A 74 11.21 -6.51 -7.32
CA LEU A 74 12.39 -5.72 -6.95
C LEU A 74 13.46 -6.53 -6.23
N SER A 75 13.10 -7.65 -5.62
CA SER A 75 14.04 -8.57 -5.01
C SER A 75 14.55 -9.53 -6.09
N PRO A 76 15.85 -9.54 -6.40
CA PRO A 76 16.39 -10.56 -7.30
C PRO A 76 16.13 -11.92 -6.65
N VAL A 77 15.24 -12.71 -7.24
CA VAL A 77 15.04 -14.11 -6.90
C VAL A 77 16.38 -14.80 -7.17
N TYR A 78 17.10 -15.14 -6.10
CA TYR A 78 18.40 -15.80 -6.17
C TYR A 78 18.24 -17.31 -6.36
#